data_AF-A0A9C9NCP4-F1
#
_entry.id   AF-A0A9C9NCP4-F1
#
_cell.length_a   1.000
_cell.length_b   1.000
_cell.length_c   1.000
_cell.angle_alpha   90.00
_cell.angle_beta   90.00
_cell.angle_gamma   90.00
#
_symmetry.space_group_name_H-M   'P 1'
#
loop_
_entity.id
_entity.type
_entity.pdbx_description
1 polymer ?
#
loop_
_entity_poly.entity_id
_entity_poly.type
_entity_poly.pdbx_seq_one_letter_code
_entity_poly.pdbx_strand_id
1 'polypeptide(L)'
;MNRYALTLLLPLLLPGAAEAQVKGDAAIGRAIAERWCAACHIVSPEQTSGSADVLTFMTIAEQADEDRGSLKAFLADPHPVMPDMSLTRQEIRDIVAYIGSLR
;
A
#
# COMPACT_ATOMS: atom_id res chain seq x y z
N MET A 1 -21.43 -32.38 54.89
CA MET A 1 -20.08 -32.53 54.32
C MET A 1 -20.21 -32.96 52.87
N ASN A 2 -20.26 -32.04 51.90
CA ASN A 2 -19.99 -32.39 50.51
C ASN A 2 -19.27 -31.23 49.82
N ARG A 3 -18.13 -31.55 49.23
CA ARG A 3 -17.06 -30.61 48.86
C ARG A 3 -17.24 -30.28 47.39
N TYR A 4 -17.48 -29.01 47.10
CA TYR A 4 -17.53 -28.47 45.74
C TYR A 4 -16.20 -28.71 45.02
N ALA A 5 -16.21 -29.47 43.94
CA ALA A 5 -15.11 -29.51 42.98
C ALA A 5 -15.56 -28.76 41.73
N LEU A 6 -15.45 -27.42 41.79
CA LEU A 6 -15.66 -26.55 40.64
C LEU A 6 -14.35 -26.49 39.86
N THR A 7 -14.19 -27.36 38.87
CA THR A 7 -13.04 -27.38 37.96
C THR A 7 -13.12 -26.18 37.03
N LEU A 8 -12.37 -25.13 37.34
CA LEU A 8 -12.16 -23.98 36.46
C LEU A 8 -11.29 -24.39 35.28
N LEU A 9 -11.91 -24.61 34.12
CA LEU A 9 -11.23 -24.71 32.83
C LEU A 9 -10.79 -23.30 32.41
N LEU A 10 -9.50 -23.03 32.56
CA LEU A 10 -8.87 -21.78 32.13
C LEU A 10 -8.69 -21.83 30.59
N PRO A 11 -9.31 -20.94 29.80
CA PRO A 11 -9.09 -20.91 28.36
C PRO A 11 -7.67 -20.43 28.08
N LEU A 12 -6.90 -21.28 27.39
CA LEU A 12 -5.56 -20.97 26.92
C LEU A 12 -5.67 -19.93 25.79
N LEU A 13 -5.49 -18.65 26.10
CA LEU A 13 -5.35 -17.60 25.10
C LEU A 13 -4.01 -17.79 24.38
N LEU A 14 -4.06 -18.33 23.15
CA LEU A 14 -2.94 -18.27 22.22
C LEU A 14 -2.83 -16.82 21.70
N PRO A 15 -1.71 -16.11 21.93
CA PRO A 15 -1.48 -14.84 21.28
C PRO A 15 -1.33 -15.08 19.78
N GLY A 16 -2.28 -14.57 18.98
CA GLY A 16 -2.12 -14.51 17.53
C GLY A 16 -0.89 -13.67 17.23
N ALA A 17 0.04 -14.23 16.45
CA ALA A 17 1.19 -13.49 15.96
C ALA A 17 0.69 -12.32 15.10
N ALA A 18 0.77 -11.11 15.63
CA ALA A 18 0.62 -9.91 14.83
C ALA A 18 1.85 -9.85 13.91
N GLU A 19 1.70 -10.23 12.64
CA GLU A 19 2.72 -9.97 11.64
C GLU A 19 2.89 -8.44 11.55
N ALA A 20 4.03 -7.95 12.03
CA ALA A 20 4.44 -6.57 11.77
C ALA A 20 4.55 -6.40 10.26
N GLN A 21 3.58 -5.73 9.64
CA GLN A 21 3.63 -5.47 8.21
C GLN A 21 4.88 -4.64 7.90
N VAL A 22 5.77 -5.20 7.07
CA VAL A 22 6.96 -4.48 6.58
C VAL A 22 6.51 -3.19 5.91
N LYS A 23 6.95 -2.06 6.45
CA LYS A 23 6.69 -0.72 5.88
C LYS A 23 7.34 -0.63 4.50
N GLY A 24 6.71 0.07 3.56
CA GLY A 24 7.32 0.34 2.26
C GLY A 24 8.46 1.35 2.35
N ASP A 25 9.39 1.27 1.40
CA ASP A 25 10.50 2.19 1.20
C ASP A 25 10.15 3.19 0.07
N ALA A 26 10.04 4.47 0.43
CA ALA A 26 9.68 5.53 -0.51
C ALA A 26 10.75 5.78 -1.59
N ALA A 27 12.04 5.53 -1.30
CA ALA A 27 13.10 5.72 -2.29
C ALA A 27 13.02 4.64 -3.38
N ILE A 28 12.76 3.39 -2.98
CA ILE A 28 12.50 2.29 -3.93
C ILE A 28 11.20 2.58 -4.71
N GLY A 29 10.16 3.02 -4.03
CA GLY A 29 8.89 3.39 -4.66
C GLY A 29 9.02 4.47 -5.72
N ARG A 30 9.85 5.50 -5.46
CA ARG A 30 10.17 6.55 -6.43
C ARG A 30 10.85 5.98 -7.67
N ALA A 31 11.88 5.14 -7.48
CA ALA A 31 12.60 4.55 -8.60
C ALA A 31 11.69 3.68 -9.50
N ILE A 32 10.77 2.93 -8.90
CA ILE A 32 9.77 2.14 -9.64
C ILE A 32 8.80 3.06 -10.39
N ALA A 33 8.29 4.11 -9.73
CA ALA A 33 7.36 5.06 -10.31
C ALA A 33 7.96 5.80 -11.52
N GLU A 34 9.20 6.28 -11.39
CA GLU A 34 9.94 6.92 -12.48
C GLU A 34 10.16 5.97 -13.65
N ARG A 35 10.42 4.70 -13.37
CA ARG A 35 10.68 3.69 -14.40
C ARG A 35 9.43 3.28 -15.18
N TRP A 36 8.31 3.07 -14.48
CA TRP A 36 7.15 2.37 -15.04
C TRP A 36 5.90 3.24 -15.12
N CYS A 37 5.70 4.17 -14.18
CA CYS A 37 4.48 4.96 -14.08
C CYS A 37 4.59 6.29 -14.85
N ALA A 38 5.82 6.82 -15.03
CA ALA A 38 6.08 8.10 -15.67
C ALA A 38 5.69 8.19 -17.16
N ALA A 39 5.43 7.05 -17.80
CA ALA A 39 4.95 7.01 -19.18
C ALA A 39 3.54 7.63 -19.34
N CYS A 40 2.73 7.59 -18.28
CA CYS A 40 1.37 8.11 -18.28
C CYS A 40 1.18 9.21 -17.21
N HIS A 41 1.71 8.99 -16.01
CA HIS A 41 1.53 9.88 -14.87
C HIS A 41 2.68 10.88 -14.74
N ILE A 42 2.39 12.05 -14.17
CA ILE A 42 3.43 12.90 -13.58
C ILE A 42 3.72 12.35 -12.18
N VAL A 43 4.91 11.78 -12.00
CA VAL A 43 5.26 11.02 -10.78
C VAL A 43 6.17 11.76 -9.81
N SER A 44 6.76 12.89 -10.21
CA SER A 44 7.62 13.72 -9.37
C SER A 44 7.46 15.21 -9.69
N PRO A 45 7.85 16.11 -8.77
CA PRO A 45 7.80 17.56 -8.99
C PRO A 45 8.70 18.04 -10.15
N GLU A 46 9.76 17.28 -10.46
CA GLU A 46 10.72 17.61 -11.52
C GLU A 46 10.23 17.20 -12.92
N GLN A 47 9.19 16.36 -13.01
CA GLN A 47 8.64 15.92 -14.28
C GLN A 47 7.74 16.99 -14.89
N THR A 48 8.10 17.48 -16.07
CA THR A 48 7.43 18.63 -16.72
C THR A 48 6.29 18.26 -17.66
N SER A 49 6.07 16.96 -17.93
CA SER A 49 5.05 16.49 -18.87
C SER A 49 4.51 15.11 -18.51
N GLY A 50 3.22 14.88 -18.74
CA GLY A 50 2.53 13.59 -18.61
C GLY A 50 1.19 13.63 -19.35
N SER A 51 0.41 12.56 -19.28
CA SER A 51 -0.93 12.53 -19.88
C SER A 51 -1.90 13.39 -19.06
N ALA A 52 -2.73 14.17 -19.75
CA ALA A 52 -3.79 14.98 -19.12
C ALA A 52 -5.00 14.14 -18.67
N ASP A 53 -5.11 12.90 -19.16
CA ASP A 53 -6.26 12.02 -18.91
C ASP A 53 -6.11 11.17 -17.63
N VAL A 54 -5.00 11.33 -16.90
CA VAL A 54 -4.71 10.58 -15.66
C VAL A 54 -4.25 11.51 -14.55
N LEU A 55 -4.40 11.06 -13.29
CA LEU A 55 -4.00 11.86 -12.13
C LEU A 55 -2.48 11.89 -11.96
N THR A 56 -1.95 13.02 -11.48
CA THR A 56 -0.55 13.09 -11.02
C THR A 56 -0.39 12.34 -9.70
N PHE A 57 0.82 11.91 -9.35
CA PHE A 57 1.09 11.28 -8.06
C PHE A 57 0.87 12.24 -6.88
N MET A 58 1.12 13.54 -7.06
CA MET A 58 0.79 14.58 -6.06
C MET A 58 -0.73 14.60 -5.80
N THR A 59 -1.54 14.59 -6.87
CA THR A 59 -2.99 14.56 -6.76
C THR A 59 -3.51 13.26 -6.12
N ILE A 60 -2.91 12.11 -6.48
CA ILE A 60 -3.24 10.82 -5.83
C ILE A 60 -2.85 10.88 -4.36
N ALA A 61 -1.70 11.46 -4.02
CA ALA A 61 -1.27 11.65 -2.64
C ALA A 61 -2.31 12.47 -1.88
N GLU A 62 -2.74 13.63 -2.37
CA GLU A 62 -3.78 14.45 -1.72
C GLU A 62 -5.11 13.70 -1.54
N GLN A 63 -5.53 12.89 -2.51
CA GLN A 63 -6.80 12.16 -2.45
C GLN A 63 -6.75 10.89 -1.58
N ALA A 64 -5.59 10.25 -1.44
CA ALA A 64 -5.42 8.97 -0.74
C ALA A 64 -5.42 9.10 0.80
N ASP A 65 -5.96 10.20 1.37
CA ASP A 65 -5.83 10.52 2.80
C ASP A 65 -6.53 9.52 3.73
N GLU A 66 -7.47 8.74 3.22
CA GLU A 66 -8.27 7.83 4.04
C GLU A 66 -8.04 6.34 3.72
N ASP A 67 -7.48 5.98 2.55
CA ASP A 67 -7.43 4.57 2.15
C ASP A 67 -6.18 4.16 1.35
N ARG A 68 -5.08 3.93 2.09
CA ARG A 68 -3.88 3.28 1.54
C ARG A 68 -4.15 1.82 1.14
N GLY A 69 -5.25 1.22 1.57
CA GLY A 69 -5.66 -0.14 1.24
C GLY A 69 -6.19 -0.25 -0.19
N SER A 70 -7.12 0.62 -0.58
CA SER A 70 -7.64 0.67 -1.95
C SER A 70 -6.55 0.99 -2.97
N LEU A 71 -5.63 1.91 -2.66
CA LEU A 71 -4.50 2.18 -3.57
C LEU A 71 -3.61 0.95 -3.77
N LYS A 72 -3.36 0.16 -2.71
CA LYS A 72 -2.64 -1.12 -2.83
C LYS A 72 -3.42 -2.14 -3.66
N ALA A 73 -4.74 -2.21 -3.46
CA ALA A 73 -5.60 -3.13 -4.21
C ALA A 73 -5.64 -2.78 -5.70
N PHE A 74 -5.78 -1.49 -6.02
CA PHE A 74 -5.72 -0.98 -7.39
C PHE A 74 -4.39 -1.30 -8.07
N LEU A 75 -3.26 -1.11 -7.39
CA LEU A 75 -1.95 -1.45 -7.96
C LEU A 75 -1.73 -2.95 -8.15
N ALA A 76 -2.47 -3.80 -7.43
CA ALA A 76 -2.41 -5.25 -7.59
C ALA A 76 -3.29 -5.77 -8.76
N ASP A 77 -4.34 -5.03 -9.11
CA ASP A 77 -5.28 -5.35 -10.19
C ASP A 77 -5.73 -4.05 -10.88
N PRO A 78 -4.88 -3.48 -11.76
CA PRO A 78 -5.14 -2.18 -12.38
C PRO A 78 -6.21 -2.27 -13.47
N HIS A 79 -6.88 -1.15 -13.75
CA HIS A 79 -7.86 -1.08 -14.84
C HIS A 79 -7.19 -1.26 -16.22
N PRO A 80 -7.89 -1.71 -17.29
CA PRO A 80 -7.25 -2.08 -18.56
C PRO A 80 -6.42 -0.99 -19.29
N VAL A 81 -6.69 0.30 -19.06
CA VAL A 81 -5.86 1.39 -19.62
C VAL A 81 -4.48 1.49 -18.95
N MET A 82 -4.37 1.05 -17.68
CA MET A 82 -3.13 0.91 -16.95
C MET A 82 -2.69 -0.55 -17.05
N PRO A 83 -1.59 -0.85 -17.74
CA PRO A 83 -1.20 -2.24 -17.93
C PRO A 83 -0.87 -2.88 -16.58
N ASP A 84 -1.01 -4.21 -16.52
CA ASP A 84 -0.45 -4.99 -15.42
C ASP A 84 1.07 -4.82 -15.41
N MET A 85 1.57 -4.20 -14.34
CA MET A 85 2.99 -3.91 -14.15
C MET A 85 3.76 -5.08 -13.52
N SER A 86 3.08 -6.21 -13.24
CA SER A 86 3.63 -7.41 -12.58
C SER A 86 4.32 -7.09 -11.24
N LEU A 87 3.79 -6.12 -10.52
CA LEU A 87 4.36 -5.64 -9.26
C LEU A 87 4.21 -6.68 -8.15
N THR A 88 5.29 -6.89 -7.40
CA THR A 88 5.24 -7.66 -6.16
C THR A 88 4.49 -6.90 -5.07
N ARG A 89 4.02 -7.63 -4.07
CA ARG A 89 3.40 -7.05 -2.86
C ARG A 89 4.30 -6.03 -2.16
N GLN A 90 5.63 -6.18 -2.22
CA GLN A 90 6.57 -5.23 -1.61
C GLN A 90 6.68 -3.97 -2.46
N GLU A 91 6.84 -4.09 -3.78
CA GLU A 91 6.91 -2.94 -4.69
C GLU A 91 5.63 -2.09 -4.62
N ILE A 92 4.45 -2.71 -4.50
CA ILE A 92 3.20 -1.99 -4.25
C ILE A 92 3.29 -1.17 -2.95
N ARG A 93 3.84 -1.75 -1.86
CA ARG A 93 4.02 -1.00 -0.59
C ARG A 93 4.99 0.16 -0.76
N ASP A 94 6.05 -0.04 -1.51
CA ASP A 94 7.09 0.96 -1.77
C ASP A 94 6.51 2.13 -2.58
N ILE A 95 5.78 1.86 -3.66
CA ILE A 95 5.06 2.88 -4.46
C ILE A 95 4.07 3.66 -3.58
N VAL A 96 3.28 2.98 -2.76
CA VAL A 96 2.32 3.62 -1.85
C VAL A 96 3.02 4.44 -0.77
N ALA A 97 4.21 4.00 -0.30
CA ALA A 97 5.06 4.79 0.59
C ALA A 97 5.55 6.06 -0.09
N TYR A 98 6.00 5.97 -1.35
CA TYR A 98 6.42 7.11 -2.14
C TYR A 98 5.29 8.11 -2.41
N ILE A 99 4.13 7.66 -2.90
CA ILE A 99 2.96 8.52 -3.10
C ILE A 99 2.60 9.23 -1.80
N GLY A 100 2.61 8.52 -0.66
CA GLY A 100 2.36 9.13 0.65
C GLY A 100 3.39 10.17 1.10
N SER A 101 4.62 10.15 0.55
CA SER A 101 5.68 11.11 0.86
C SER A 101 5.61 12.41 0.06
N LEU A 102 4.70 12.50 -0.92
CA LEU A 102 4.52 13.66 -1.80
C LEU A 102 3.54 14.70 -1.25
N ARG A 103 3.09 14.54 -0.01
CA ARG A 103 2.29 15.54 0.71
C ARG A 103 3.17 16.56 1.43
#